data_AF-A0A8C0B2U5-F1
#
_entry.id   AF-A0A8C0B2U5-F1
#
_cell.length_a   1.000
_cell.length_b   1.000
_cell.length_c   1.000
_cell.angle_alpha   90.00
_cell.angle_beta   90.00
_cell.angle_gamma   90.00
#
_symmetry.space_group_name_H-M   'P 1'
#
loop_
_entity.id
_entity.type
_entity.pdbx_description
1 polymer ?
#
loop_
_entity_poly.entity_id
_entity_poly.type
_entity_poly.pdbx_seq_one_letter_code
_entity_poly.pdbx_strand_id
1 'polypeptide(L)'
;MPKGRPNTMNNYGVLLNELGMDETFITPLREKYLQPITALLYPDLGGACLDSHKAFVVKYSLHEDLDLSSHYDNAEVTLNVSLGKDFTEGNLYFGDFSQEPTPVPKYIEIEHVVAQGLLHRGGQIHGALPIASGERWNLIIWMRSSVIRNQLCPMCNKKPELVEAEGFGDGFKPLTMC
;
A
#
# COMPACT_ATOMS: atom_id res chain seq x y z
N MET A 1 1.97 8.65 22.25
CA MET A 1 1.91 9.20 20.88
C MET A 1 2.60 8.22 19.95
N PRO A 2 2.00 7.92 18.79
CA PRO A 2 2.62 7.11 17.73
C PRO A 2 3.99 7.69 17.34
N LYS A 3 4.96 6.83 17.05
CA LYS A 3 6.36 7.24 16.77
C LYS A 3 6.85 6.75 15.41
N GLY A 4 6.25 5.71 14.85
CA GLY A 4 6.66 5.16 13.57
C GLY A 4 6.27 6.04 12.39
N ARG A 5 7.19 6.17 11.43
CA ARG A 5 6.82 6.70 10.11
C ARG A 5 5.85 5.73 9.43
N PRO A 6 4.82 6.24 8.71
CA PRO A 6 3.83 5.39 8.04
C PRO A 6 4.48 4.45 7.01
N ASN A 7 5.50 4.94 6.28
CA ASN A 7 6.38 4.14 5.43
C ASN A 7 7.73 4.88 5.24
N THR A 8 8.60 4.36 4.37
CA THR A 8 9.93 4.93 4.11
C THR A 8 9.93 6.23 3.30
N MET A 9 8.84 6.55 2.61
CA MET A 9 8.73 7.67 1.68
C MET A 9 7.87 8.83 2.20
N ASN A 10 6.91 8.55 3.09
CA ASN A 10 6.08 9.56 3.75
C ASN A 10 6.69 9.99 5.08
N ASN A 11 6.68 11.28 5.35
CA ASN A 11 7.14 11.87 6.61
C ASN A 11 5.98 12.01 7.62
N TYR A 12 4.74 12.14 7.14
CA TYR A 12 3.58 12.44 7.98
C TYR A 12 2.50 11.37 7.89
N GLY A 13 2.07 10.89 9.06
CA GLY A 13 1.08 9.83 9.17
C GLY A 13 1.13 9.09 10.49
N VAL A 14 0.39 7.99 10.56
CA VAL A 14 0.32 7.14 11.75
C VAL A 14 0.18 5.67 11.35
N LEU A 15 0.89 4.79 12.05
CA LEU A 15 0.70 3.35 11.95
C LEU A 15 -0.51 2.93 12.80
N LEU A 16 -1.44 2.15 12.23
CA LEU A 16 -2.66 1.77 12.94
C LEU A 16 -2.44 0.72 14.03
N ASN A 17 -1.36 -0.05 13.93
CA ASN A 17 -0.94 -0.99 14.96
C ASN A 17 -0.52 -0.28 16.26
N GLU A 18 0.16 0.87 16.15
CA GLU A 18 0.53 1.72 17.29
C GLU A 18 -0.69 2.35 17.99
N LEU A 19 -1.84 2.37 17.31
CA LEU A 19 -3.13 2.77 17.85
C LEU A 19 -3.96 1.58 18.38
N GLY A 20 -3.44 0.35 18.30
CA GLY A 20 -4.15 -0.86 18.74
C GLY A 20 -5.33 -1.27 17.84
N MET A 21 -5.35 -0.82 16.58
CA MET A 21 -6.48 -1.04 15.67
C MET A 21 -6.38 -2.34 14.86
N ASP A 22 -5.24 -3.03 14.89
CA ASP A 22 -5.02 -4.19 14.03
C ASP A 22 -5.94 -5.36 14.38
N GLU A 23 -5.96 -5.82 15.63
CA GLU A 23 -6.72 -7.01 16.03
C GLU A 23 -8.24 -6.80 15.94
N THR A 24 -8.72 -5.62 16.36
CA THR A 24 -10.17 -5.36 16.52
C THR A 24 -10.82 -4.76 15.29
N PHE A 25 -10.04 -4.16 14.37
CA PHE A 25 -10.57 -3.48 13.20
C PHE A 25 -9.94 -3.95 11.89
N ILE A 26 -8.63 -3.85 11.72
CA ILE A 26 -7.99 -4.14 10.42
C ILE A 26 -8.02 -5.65 10.09
N THR A 27 -7.81 -6.52 11.08
CA THR A 27 -7.86 -7.98 10.89
C THR A 27 -9.26 -8.43 10.45
N PRO A 28 -10.37 -8.06 11.14
CA PRO A 28 -11.72 -8.37 10.65
C PRO A 28 -12.05 -7.72 9.31
N LEU A 29 -11.60 -6.48 9.05
CA LEU A 29 -11.80 -5.81 7.76
C LEU A 29 -11.17 -6.64 6.62
N ARG A 30 -9.93 -7.06 6.79
CA ARG A 30 -9.21 -7.90 5.83
C ARG A 30 -9.91 -9.24 5.62
N GLU A 31 -10.14 -10.00 6.69
CA GLU A 31 -10.59 -11.40 6.59
C GLU A 31 -12.05 -11.54 6.19
N LYS A 32 -12.93 -10.65 6.67
CA LYS A 32 -14.37 -10.81 6.47
C LYS A 32 -14.90 -10.03 5.27
N TYR A 33 -14.27 -8.91 4.92
CA TYR A 33 -14.81 -7.99 3.90
C TYR A 33 -13.91 -7.88 2.68
N LEU A 34 -12.60 -7.73 2.86
CA LEU A 34 -11.69 -7.58 1.72
C LEU A 34 -11.36 -8.93 1.06
N GLN A 35 -11.16 -10.00 1.84
CA GLN A 35 -10.75 -11.31 1.31
C GLN A 35 -11.70 -11.87 0.22
N PRO A 36 -13.03 -11.82 0.35
CA PRO A 36 -13.93 -12.27 -0.73
C PRO A 36 -13.75 -11.46 -2.02
N ILE A 37 -13.51 -10.15 -1.90
CA ILE A 37 -13.30 -9.25 -3.04
C ILE A 37 -11.94 -9.51 -3.68
N THR A 38 -10.88 -9.63 -2.88
CA THR A 38 -9.53 -9.88 -3.38
C THR A 38 -9.38 -11.27 -3.99
N ALA A 39 -10.06 -12.28 -3.43
CA ALA A 39 -10.11 -13.62 -4.01
C ALA A 39 -10.69 -13.63 -5.43
N LEU A 40 -11.70 -12.79 -5.68
CA LEU A 40 -12.34 -12.66 -6.98
C LEU A 40 -11.49 -11.83 -7.96
N LEU A 41 -10.96 -10.69 -7.52
CA LEU A 41 -10.29 -9.72 -8.39
C LEU A 41 -8.81 -10.03 -8.64
N TYR A 42 -8.14 -10.71 -7.72
CA TYR A 42 -6.70 -10.97 -7.78
C TYR A 42 -6.33 -12.44 -7.47
N PRO A 43 -6.96 -13.43 -8.16
CA PRO A 43 -6.67 -14.84 -7.92
C PRO A 43 -5.17 -15.17 -8.14
N ASP A 44 -4.55 -14.57 -9.16
CA ASP A 44 -3.15 -14.82 -9.53
C ASP A 44 -2.12 -14.26 -8.52
N LEU A 45 -2.56 -13.40 -7.60
CA LEU A 45 -1.71 -12.80 -6.56
C LEU A 45 -1.96 -13.40 -5.17
N GLY A 46 -2.66 -14.54 -5.10
CA GLY A 46 -3.05 -15.12 -3.82
C GLY A 46 -4.09 -14.28 -3.09
N GLY A 47 -5.00 -13.61 -3.81
CA GLY A 47 -6.04 -12.76 -3.21
C GLY A 47 -6.96 -13.49 -2.22
N ALA A 48 -7.03 -14.82 -2.28
CA ALA A 48 -7.76 -15.66 -1.32
C ALA A 48 -6.96 -16.00 -0.05
N CYS A 49 -5.66 -15.74 -0.02
CA CYS A 49 -4.74 -16.10 1.07
C CYS A 49 -3.86 -14.92 1.49
N LEU A 50 -4.46 -13.73 1.63
CA LEU A 50 -3.82 -12.54 2.17
C LEU A 50 -3.80 -12.60 3.71
N ASP A 51 -2.80 -13.30 4.27
CA ASP A 51 -2.67 -13.68 5.68
C ASP A 51 -2.00 -12.65 6.60
N SER A 52 -1.39 -11.60 6.04
CA SER A 52 -0.73 -10.54 6.83
C SER A 52 -1.06 -9.15 6.27
N HIS A 53 -0.92 -8.09 7.10
CA HIS A 53 -1.18 -6.72 6.66
C HIS A 53 -0.34 -5.68 7.39
N LYS A 54 -0.06 -4.56 6.73
CA LYS A 54 0.42 -3.34 7.37
C LYS A 54 -0.54 -2.22 7.03
N ALA A 55 -1.14 -1.61 8.05
CA ALA A 55 -2.10 -0.53 7.87
C ALA A 55 -1.61 0.77 8.48
N PHE A 56 -1.75 1.86 7.73
CA PHE A 56 -1.27 3.18 8.11
C PHE A 56 -2.07 4.26 7.42
N VAL A 57 -2.07 5.46 8.01
CA VAL A 57 -2.61 6.66 7.40
C VAL A 57 -1.45 7.56 6.97
N VAL A 58 -1.51 8.08 5.76
CA VAL A 58 -0.60 9.13 5.27
C VAL A 58 -1.33 10.46 5.19
N LYS A 59 -0.61 11.55 5.43
CA LYS A 59 -1.14 12.92 5.36
C LYS A 59 -0.36 13.72 4.32
N TYR A 60 -1.09 14.41 3.46
CA TYR A 60 -0.56 15.43 2.55
C TYR A 60 -1.11 16.82 2.91
N SER A 61 -0.25 17.83 2.93
CA SER A 61 -0.63 19.23 3.18
C SER A 61 0.42 20.22 2.61
N LEU A 62 0.03 21.49 2.42
CA LEU A 62 0.86 22.52 1.74
C LEU A 62 2.24 22.80 2.35
N HIS A 63 2.47 22.41 3.61
CA HIS A 63 3.73 22.64 4.33
C HIS A 63 4.34 21.34 4.86
N GLU A 64 3.87 20.20 4.38
CA GLU A 64 4.32 18.86 4.73
C GLU A 64 4.64 18.10 3.42
N ASP A 65 4.27 16.82 3.31
CA ASP A 65 4.34 16.10 2.05
C ASP A 65 3.24 16.61 1.09
N LEU A 66 3.59 16.93 -0.15
CA LEU A 66 2.64 17.35 -1.19
C LEU A 66 2.20 16.20 -2.09
N ASP A 67 3.12 15.26 -2.34
CA ASP A 67 3.03 14.22 -3.33
C ASP A 67 3.75 12.95 -2.85
N LEU A 68 3.77 11.92 -3.72
CA LEU A 68 4.57 10.73 -3.48
C LEU A 68 5.12 10.20 -4.81
N SER A 69 6.46 10.20 -4.92
CA SER A 69 7.19 9.68 -6.09
C SER A 69 6.81 8.24 -6.41
N SER A 70 7.04 7.84 -7.67
CA SER A 70 6.69 6.51 -8.16
C SER A 70 7.37 5.40 -7.35
N HIS A 71 6.61 4.39 -6.97
CA HIS A 71 7.08 3.28 -6.16
C HIS A 71 6.23 2.01 -6.37
N TYR A 72 6.69 0.92 -5.76
CA TYR A 72 5.93 -0.30 -5.57
C TYR A 72 5.57 -0.43 -4.10
N ASP A 73 4.43 -1.03 -3.82
CA ASP A 73 4.08 -1.39 -2.46
C ASP A 73 4.71 -2.72 -2.08
N ASN A 74 5.05 -2.86 -0.80
CA ASN A 74 5.42 -4.14 -0.22
C ASN A 74 4.18 -5.00 0.06
N ALA A 75 3.34 -5.23 -0.95
CA ALA A 75 2.03 -5.88 -0.87
C ALA A 75 1.76 -6.72 -2.12
N GLU A 76 0.96 -7.79 -1.99
CA GLU A 76 0.36 -8.43 -3.17
C GLU A 76 -0.82 -7.56 -3.65
N VAL A 77 -1.66 -7.11 -2.71
CA VAL A 77 -2.79 -6.20 -2.97
C VAL A 77 -2.78 -5.06 -1.97
N THR A 78 -2.97 -3.83 -2.46
CA THR A 78 -3.10 -2.63 -1.63
C THR A 78 -4.51 -2.08 -1.71
N LEU A 79 -5.07 -1.73 -0.56
CA LEU A 79 -6.25 -0.85 -0.47
C LEU A 79 -5.80 0.56 -0.08
N ASN A 80 -6.24 1.56 -0.83
CA ASN A 80 -6.00 2.98 -0.58
C ASN A 80 -7.34 3.73 -0.51
N VAL A 81 -7.76 4.14 0.68
CA VAL A 81 -9.04 4.83 0.93
C VAL A 81 -8.81 6.29 1.27
N SER A 82 -9.47 7.19 0.55
CA SER A 82 -9.51 8.60 0.92
C SER A 82 -10.41 8.81 2.14
N LEU A 83 -9.84 9.13 3.30
CA LEU A 83 -10.58 9.17 4.57
C LEU A 83 -11.32 10.49 4.84
N GLY A 84 -11.03 11.58 4.11
CA GLY A 84 -11.72 12.85 4.31
C GLY A 84 -10.87 14.10 4.10
N LYS A 85 -11.49 15.24 4.48
CA LYS A 85 -11.10 16.65 4.31
C LYS A 85 -11.18 17.15 2.87
N ASP A 86 -11.38 18.46 2.73
CA ASP A 86 -11.41 19.13 1.45
C ASP A 86 -9.97 19.32 0.94
N PHE A 87 -9.70 18.85 -0.27
CA PHE A 87 -8.46 19.09 -1.02
C PHE A 87 -8.77 19.19 -2.51
N THR A 88 -7.81 19.69 -3.28
CA THR A 88 -7.90 19.76 -4.75
C THR A 88 -6.65 19.15 -5.37
N GLU A 89 -6.78 18.61 -6.59
CA GLU A 89 -5.73 17.84 -7.27
C GLU A 89 -5.32 16.59 -6.47
N GLY A 90 -4.11 16.06 -6.68
CA GLY A 90 -3.63 14.91 -5.94
C GLY A 90 -4.13 13.56 -6.45
N ASN A 91 -4.40 13.44 -7.75
CA ASN A 91 -4.75 12.15 -8.35
C ASN A 91 -3.68 11.09 -8.07
N LEU A 92 -4.11 9.84 -8.06
CA LEU A 92 -3.19 8.72 -8.11
C LEU A 92 -2.83 8.46 -9.57
N TYR A 93 -1.60 8.09 -9.85
CA TYR A 93 -1.19 7.67 -11.18
C TYR A 93 -0.61 6.26 -11.14
N PHE A 94 -0.92 5.47 -12.15
CA PHE A 94 -0.53 4.06 -12.26
C PHE A 94 0.15 3.82 -13.60
N GLY A 95 1.39 3.33 -13.57
CA GLY A 95 2.10 2.94 -14.77
C GLY A 95 1.70 1.56 -15.29
N ASP A 96 2.30 1.20 -16.42
CA ASP A 96 2.14 -0.12 -17.02
C ASP A 96 2.67 -1.24 -16.09
N PHE A 97 2.13 -2.45 -16.26
CA PHE A 97 2.61 -3.64 -15.54
C PHE A 97 3.97 -4.14 -16.06
N SER A 98 4.45 -3.64 -17.21
CA SER A 98 5.75 -4.02 -17.77
C SER A 98 6.88 -3.20 -17.16
N GLN A 99 7.96 -3.87 -16.77
CA GLN A 99 9.17 -3.20 -16.29
C GLN A 99 10.07 -2.69 -17.43
N GLU A 100 9.61 -2.71 -18.68
CA GLU A 100 10.40 -2.19 -19.79
C GLU A 100 10.46 -0.65 -19.69
N PRO A 101 11.66 -0.06 -19.60
CA PRO A 101 11.78 1.38 -19.54
C PRO A 101 11.31 1.99 -20.85
N THR A 102 10.17 2.68 -20.82
CA THR A 102 9.73 3.51 -21.93
C THR A 102 10.35 4.91 -21.81
N PRO A 103 10.78 5.53 -22.92
CA PRO A 103 11.36 6.90 -22.90
C PRO A 103 10.40 7.95 -22.34
N VAL A 104 9.09 7.68 -22.44
CA VAL A 104 8.02 8.51 -21.90
C VAL A 104 7.23 7.64 -20.92
N PRO A 105 7.10 8.03 -19.64
CA PRO A 105 6.27 7.33 -18.68
C PRO A 105 4.82 7.34 -19.18
N LYS A 106 4.26 6.15 -19.43
CA LYS A 106 2.83 6.00 -19.65
C LYS A 106 2.19 5.65 -18.32
N TYR A 107 1.23 6.46 -17.92
CA TYR A 107 0.40 6.17 -16.76
C TYR A 107 -1.05 6.55 -17.05
N ILE A 108 -1.94 5.92 -16.29
CA ILE A 108 -3.32 6.35 -16.15
C ILE A 108 -3.44 7.14 -14.85
N GLU A 109 -4.18 8.24 -14.89
CA GLU A 109 -4.58 8.95 -13.67
C GLU A 109 -5.94 8.47 -13.21
N ILE A 110 -6.06 8.29 -11.90
CA ILE A 110 -7.30 7.95 -11.23
C ILE A 110 -7.59 9.06 -10.23
N GLU A 111 -8.73 9.71 -10.42
CA GLU A 111 -9.24 10.70 -9.48
C GLU A 111 -9.39 10.06 -8.10
N HIS A 112 -8.82 10.70 -7.08
CA HIS A 112 -8.88 10.17 -5.73
C HIS A 112 -10.00 10.82 -4.94
N VAL A 113 -11.18 10.18 -4.99
CA VAL A 113 -12.41 10.74 -4.43
C VAL A 113 -12.55 10.42 -2.95
N VAL A 114 -12.92 11.43 -2.16
CA VAL A 114 -13.19 11.30 -0.72
C VAL A 114 -14.21 10.19 -0.44
N ALA A 115 -13.94 9.38 0.60
CA ALA A 115 -14.72 8.22 1.02
C ALA A 115 -14.76 7.05 0.02
N GLN A 116 -13.97 7.09 -1.06
CA GLN A 116 -13.78 5.95 -1.96
C GLN A 116 -12.48 5.20 -1.66
N GLY A 117 -12.51 3.89 -1.86
CA GLY A 117 -11.37 3.00 -1.77
C GLY A 117 -10.94 2.51 -3.14
N LEU A 118 -9.64 2.64 -3.43
CA LEU A 118 -9.01 2.06 -4.61
C LEU A 118 -8.25 0.79 -4.21
N LEU A 119 -8.55 -0.31 -4.88
CA LEU A 119 -7.88 -1.59 -4.71
C LEU A 119 -6.97 -1.82 -5.92
N HIS A 120 -5.68 -2.10 -5.71
CA HIS A 120 -4.72 -2.31 -6.79
C HIS A 120 -3.64 -3.32 -6.44
N ARG A 121 -2.90 -3.77 -7.46
CA ARG A 121 -1.74 -4.67 -7.28
C ARG A 121 -0.61 -3.88 -6.62
N GLY A 122 0.00 -4.41 -5.56
CA GLY A 122 1.11 -3.72 -4.89
C GLY A 122 2.37 -3.65 -5.78
N GLY A 123 2.58 -4.67 -6.60
CA GLY A 123 3.66 -4.73 -7.60
C GLY A 123 3.44 -3.90 -8.87
N GLN A 124 2.41 -3.05 -8.94
CA GLN A 124 2.25 -2.08 -10.03
C GLN A 124 2.93 -0.76 -9.65
N ILE A 125 3.72 -0.18 -10.56
CA ILE A 125 4.33 1.13 -10.31
C ILE A 125 3.23 2.20 -10.23
N HIS A 126 3.25 2.99 -9.18
CA HIS A 126 2.27 4.05 -8.96
C HIS A 126 2.81 5.16 -8.07
N GLY A 127 2.09 6.27 -7.99
CA GLY A 127 2.37 7.35 -7.06
C GLY A 127 1.19 8.29 -6.87
N ALA A 128 1.42 9.38 -6.16
CA ALA A 128 0.43 10.43 -5.93
C ALA A 128 0.94 11.73 -6.52
N LEU A 129 0.11 12.41 -7.31
CA LEU A 129 0.39 13.76 -7.79
C LEU A 129 0.30 14.77 -6.62
N PRO A 130 0.90 15.97 -6.77
CA PRO A 130 0.79 17.03 -5.77
C PRO A 130 -0.66 17.47 -5.53
N ILE A 131 -1.02 17.70 -4.27
CA ILE A 131 -2.23 18.46 -3.94
C ILE A 131 -1.99 19.96 -4.20
N ALA A 132 -3.04 20.68 -4.60
CA ALA A 132 -2.97 22.13 -4.80
C ALA A 132 -3.54 22.94 -3.62
N SER A 133 -4.41 22.35 -2.80
CA SER A 133 -4.97 22.99 -1.60
C SER A 133 -5.49 21.95 -0.60
N GLY A 134 -5.72 22.38 0.64
CA GLY A 134 -6.37 21.57 1.66
C GLY A 134 -5.46 20.54 2.34
N GLU A 135 -6.09 19.49 2.87
CA GLU A 135 -5.39 18.33 3.45
C GLU A 135 -5.99 17.05 2.91
N ARG A 136 -5.13 16.11 2.51
CA ARG A 136 -5.55 14.79 2.03
C ARG A 136 -5.05 13.71 2.97
N TRP A 137 -5.96 12.88 3.45
CA TRP A 137 -5.67 11.79 4.38
C TRP A 137 -6.06 10.47 3.73
N ASN A 138 -5.11 9.55 3.58
CA ASN A 138 -5.39 8.24 2.98
C ASN A 138 -5.11 7.13 3.98
N LEU A 139 -6.07 6.22 4.16
CA LEU A 139 -5.84 4.92 4.79
C LEU A 139 -5.26 3.97 3.74
N ILE A 140 -4.06 3.47 4.01
CA ILE A 140 -3.40 2.47 3.19
C ILE A 140 -3.35 1.15 3.97
N ILE A 141 -3.74 0.07 3.32
CA ILE A 141 -3.61 -1.31 3.85
C ILE A 141 -2.84 -2.13 2.82
N TRP A 142 -1.59 -2.42 3.14
CA TRP A 142 -0.79 -3.39 2.42
C TRP A 142 -1.18 -4.78 2.88
N MET A 143 -1.79 -5.58 2.01
CA MET A 143 -2.18 -6.95 2.30
C MET A 143 -1.25 -7.93 1.62
N ARG A 144 -0.90 -8.99 2.34
CA ARG A 144 0.17 -9.88 1.92
C ARG A 144 -0.18 -11.35 2.01
N SER A 145 0.38 -12.15 1.11
CA SER A 145 0.26 -13.60 1.11
C SER A 145 1.61 -14.25 1.37
N SER A 146 1.76 -14.95 2.49
CA SER A 146 2.97 -15.72 2.79
C SER A 146 3.20 -16.86 1.78
N VAL A 147 2.12 -17.43 1.22
CA VAL A 147 2.18 -18.53 0.24
C VAL A 147 2.84 -18.09 -1.06
N ILE A 148 2.61 -16.84 -1.49
CA ILE A 148 3.22 -16.27 -2.70
C ILE A 148 4.61 -15.74 -2.40
N ARG A 149 4.70 -14.85 -1.41
CA ARG A 149 5.90 -14.06 -1.12
C ARG A 149 7.09 -14.89 -0.66
N ASN A 150 6.82 -16.02 0.01
CA ASN A 150 7.90 -16.85 0.52
C ASN A 150 8.50 -17.77 -0.55
N GLN A 151 8.00 -17.73 -1.79
CA GLN A 151 8.54 -18.51 -2.91
C GLN A 151 9.65 -17.77 -3.63
N LEU A 152 9.39 -16.55 -4.11
CA LEU A 152 10.31 -15.73 -4.89
C LEU A 152 10.20 -14.26 -4.46
N CYS A 153 11.34 -13.58 -4.39
CA CYS A 153 11.42 -12.15 -4.12
C CYS A 153 10.79 -11.37 -5.29
N PRO A 154 9.81 -10.48 -5.06
CA PRO A 154 9.14 -9.75 -6.13
C PRO A 154 10.06 -8.75 -6.85
N MET A 155 11.20 -8.37 -6.25
CA MET A 155 12.14 -7.44 -6.88
C MET A 155 13.14 -8.13 -7.81
N CYS A 156 13.68 -9.29 -7.41
CA CYS A 156 14.79 -9.93 -8.13
C CYS A 156 14.46 -11.34 -8.66
N ASN A 157 13.25 -11.84 -8.39
CA ASN A 157 12.76 -13.15 -8.79
C ASN A 157 13.61 -14.35 -8.34
N LYS A 158 14.37 -14.18 -7.24
CA LYS A 158 15.15 -15.27 -6.59
C LYS A 158 14.44 -15.73 -5.32
N LYS A 159 14.65 -16.99 -4.95
CA LYS A 159 14.16 -17.52 -3.66
C LYS A 159 14.83 -16.76 -2.51
N PRO A 160 14.08 -16.07 -1.63
CA PRO A 160 14.66 -15.31 -0.53
C PRO A 160 15.04 -16.23 0.64
N GLU A 161 16.10 -15.86 1.36
CA GLU A 161 16.29 -16.31 2.73
C GLU A 161 15.49 -15.39 3.64
N LEU A 162 14.60 -15.94 4.46
CA LEU A 162 13.59 -15.17 5.19
C LEU A 162 13.78 -15.26 6.69
N VAL A 163 13.50 -14.16 7.37
CA VAL A 163 13.37 -14.09 8.83
C VAL A 163 12.02 -13.48 9.19
N GLU A 164 11.50 -13.86 10.35
CA GLU A 164 10.29 -13.25 10.89
C GLU A 164 10.50 -11.75 11.08
N ALA A 165 9.54 -10.95 10.64
CA ALA A 165 9.58 -9.51 10.81
C ALA A 165 9.12 -9.14 12.23
N GLU A 166 9.79 -8.14 12.81
CA GLU A 166 9.31 -7.54 14.06
C GLU A 166 8.12 -6.63 13.76
N GLY A 167 6.99 -6.88 14.43
CA GLY A 167 5.78 -6.09 14.29
C GLY A 167 4.62 -6.87 13.69
N PHE A 168 3.41 -6.55 14.15
CA PHE A 168 2.19 -7.21 13.68
C PHE A 168 2.02 -7.02 12.16
N GLY A 169 1.79 -8.13 11.45
CA GLY A 169 1.41 -8.15 10.05
C GLY A 169 2.50 -7.79 9.01
N ASP A 170 3.75 -7.59 9.45
CA ASP A 170 4.90 -7.48 8.56
C ASP A 170 5.43 -8.83 8.05
N GLY A 171 4.92 -9.94 8.60
CA GLY A 171 5.12 -11.29 8.07
C GLY A 171 6.60 -11.70 8.07
N PHE A 172 7.10 -12.12 6.92
CA PHE A 172 8.52 -12.45 6.73
C PHE A 172 9.20 -11.37 5.88
N LYS A 173 10.44 -11.03 6.25
CA LYS A 173 11.31 -10.13 5.48
C LYS A 173 12.54 -10.88 4.98
N PRO A 174 13.10 -10.49 3.82
CA PRO A 174 14.36 -11.06 3.37
C PRO A 174 15.50 -10.70 4.33
N LEU A 175 16.38 -11.67 4.60
CA LEU A 175 17.55 -11.52 5.45
C LEU A 175 18.54 -10.50 4.86
N THR A 176 18.64 -10.45 3.53
CA THR A 176 19.46 -9.50 2.77
C THR A 176 18.59 -8.76 1.75
N MET A 177 18.82 -7.45 1.62
CA MET A 177 18.19 -6.68 0.54
C MET A 177 18.74 -7.14 -0.81
N CYS A 178 17.85 -7.24 -1.80
CA CYS A 178 18.17 -7.55 -3.18
C CYS A 178 18.50 -6.28 -3.97
#